data_AF-A0AAX7UQG3-F1
#
_entry.id   AF-A0AAX7UQG3-F1
#
_cell.length_a   1.000
_cell.length_b   1.000
_cell.length_c   1.000
_cell.angle_alpha   90.00
_cell.angle_beta   90.00
_cell.angle_gamma   90.00
#
_symmetry.space_group_name_H-M   'P 1'
#
loop_
_entity.id
_entity.type
_entity.pdbx_description
1 polymer ?
#
loop_
_entity_poly.entity_id
_entity_poly.type
_entity_poly.pdbx_seq_one_letter_code
_entity_poly.pdbx_strand_id
1 'polypeptide(L)'
;MQPISQFCRSDGSRGRGSTQEFESSEEGLERDFIYAGRSKRAPADQQQDKCSYTFIVPQQKVTGAICVNSKEPEAMLENRVNKQELELLNVELQKQKRQIETLQQLVEVDGGIVNEVKLLRKESRNMNSRVTQLYMQLLHEIIRKRDNALELAQMENKILNQTSEMQQLTSRYKDLEHKYQHLASLATNQSALIAVLEEQCRSRPPPRHPPPQPSPPINKPYQPPVIPRINNPISNEIQSDQKSLPPVLPTMPTGTHSPSTTDKPSGPFRDCLQALEDGHATSGMYLVKPENANRLMQVWCDQRHDPGGWTVIQRRVDGSVNFFRNWETYKQGFGNIDGEYWLGLENIYWLTNQGNYKLLVTLEDWSGRKVFAEYASFRVESEADFYKLRVGRYHGNAGDSLTWHNGKQFTTLDRDHDVYTGNCAHYQKGGWWYNSCAHSNLNGVWYRGGHYRSRYQDGVYWAEFRGGAYSLKKVVMMIRPNPNTFH
;
A
#
# COMPACT_ATOMS: atom_id res chain seq x y z
N MET A 1 -26.90 -38.01 3.70
CA MET A 1 -26.18 -38.86 4.67
C MET A 1 -25.13 -38.01 5.37
N GLN A 2 -24.83 -38.30 6.65
CA GLN A 2 -23.74 -37.67 7.38
C GLN A 2 -22.38 -38.28 6.96
N PRO A 3 -21.27 -37.55 7.06
CA PRO A 3 -19.93 -38.13 7.05
C PRO A 3 -19.56 -38.65 8.45
N ILE A 4 -19.15 -39.92 8.56
CA ILE A 4 -18.45 -40.45 9.73
C ILE A 4 -16.94 -40.42 9.44
N SER A 5 -16.14 -40.01 10.41
CA SER A 5 -14.70 -39.86 10.31
C SER A 5 -13.94 -41.00 10.99
N GLN A 6 -12.88 -41.51 10.36
CA GLN A 6 -11.69 -42.08 11.00
C GLN A 6 -10.50 -41.81 10.05
N PHE A 7 -9.41 -41.15 10.47
CA PHE A 7 -8.36 -41.58 11.40
C PHE A 7 -7.54 -42.77 10.89
N CYS A 8 -6.37 -42.48 10.32
CA CYS A 8 -5.24 -43.40 10.32
C CYS A 8 -4.31 -43.05 11.50
N ARG A 9 -3.93 -44.05 12.30
CA ARG A 9 -2.74 -43.98 13.16
C ARG A 9 -1.60 -44.70 12.44
N SER A 10 -0.38 -44.20 12.61
CA SER A 10 0.84 -44.89 12.22
C SER A 10 1.63 -45.20 13.51
N ASP A 11 1.75 -46.48 13.85
CA ASP A 11 2.60 -46.98 14.92
C ASP A 11 3.42 -48.15 14.35
N GLY A 12 4.74 -48.13 14.54
CA GLY A 12 5.62 -48.97 13.71
C GLY A 12 7.10 -48.98 14.07
N SER A 13 7.44 -49.26 15.34
CA SER A 13 8.82 -49.61 15.70
C SER A 13 8.91 -50.59 16.86
N ARG A 14 9.34 -51.82 16.57
CA ARG A 14 9.94 -52.79 17.50
C ARG A 14 11.13 -53.44 16.81
N GLY A 15 12.14 -53.87 17.57
CA GLY A 15 13.30 -54.56 17.02
C GLY A 15 14.05 -55.40 18.05
N ARG A 16 14.81 -56.38 17.53
CA ARG A 16 15.62 -57.40 18.23
C ARG A 16 14.84 -58.49 18.99
N GLY A 17 15.33 -59.73 18.90
CA GLY A 17 14.79 -60.92 19.57
C GLY A 17 15.22 -62.22 18.88
N SER A 18 16.41 -62.71 19.24
CA SER A 18 17.14 -63.88 18.69
C SER A 18 16.37 -65.20 18.51
N THR A 19 16.68 -65.88 17.39
CA THR A 19 16.84 -67.34 17.18
C THR A 19 16.58 -68.32 18.33
N GLN A 20 15.86 -69.42 18.01
CA GLN A 20 16.35 -70.79 18.27
C GLN A 20 15.75 -71.80 17.27
N GLU A 21 16.36 -72.98 17.12
CA GLU A 21 16.00 -74.03 16.13
C GLU A 21 14.93 -75.02 16.64
N PHE A 22 14.23 -75.72 15.74
CA PHE A 22 14.31 -77.19 15.63
C PHE A 22 13.70 -77.73 14.32
N GLU A 23 14.00 -78.98 13.98
CA GLU A 23 13.68 -79.66 12.71
C GLU A 23 12.29 -80.35 12.69
N SER A 24 11.68 -80.50 11.50
CA SER A 24 11.50 -81.82 10.82
C SER A 24 10.38 -81.83 9.76
N SER A 25 10.59 -82.64 8.71
CA SER A 25 9.65 -83.44 7.89
C SER A 25 8.26 -82.90 7.43
N GLU A 26 7.77 -83.17 6.21
CA GLU A 26 8.41 -83.67 4.97
C GLU A 26 7.44 -83.58 3.76
N GLU A 27 7.99 -83.74 2.54
CA GLU A 27 7.30 -84.03 1.25
C GLU A 27 6.19 -83.08 0.73
N GLY A 28 5.86 -83.14 -0.58
CA GLY A 28 4.75 -82.34 -1.13
C GLY A 28 4.53 -82.31 -2.66
N LEU A 29 5.60 -82.40 -3.47
CA LEU A 29 5.57 -82.38 -4.96
C LEU A 29 5.00 -81.10 -5.63
N GLU A 30 5.16 -80.89 -6.95
CA GLU A 30 6.41 -80.79 -7.72
C GLU A 30 6.14 -80.00 -9.04
N ARG A 31 7.19 -79.40 -9.62
CA ARG A 31 7.36 -79.01 -11.05
C ARG A 31 6.33 -78.04 -11.67
N ASP A 32 6.73 -76.81 -12.01
CA ASP A 32 7.66 -76.40 -13.10
C ASP A 32 7.06 -76.45 -14.51
N PHE A 33 7.14 -75.31 -15.22
CA PHE A 33 7.80 -75.27 -16.53
C PHE A 33 8.44 -73.88 -16.75
N ILE A 34 9.60 -73.86 -17.43
CA ILE A 34 10.58 -72.76 -17.32
C ILE A 34 10.91 -72.16 -18.71
N TYR A 35 11.43 -70.93 -18.71
CA TYR A 35 12.15 -70.20 -19.78
C TYR A 35 11.30 -69.35 -20.74
N ALA A 36 11.82 -68.24 -21.31
CA ALA A 36 13.18 -67.70 -21.25
C ALA A 36 13.20 -66.19 -20.93
N GLY A 37 14.28 -65.70 -20.31
CA GLY A 37 14.42 -64.29 -19.92
C GLY A 37 15.24 -63.42 -20.88
N ARG A 38 15.21 -62.10 -20.65
CA ARG A 38 16.24 -61.15 -21.12
C ARG A 38 16.66 -60.23 -19.99
N SER A 39 17.96 -60.18 -19.70
CA SER A 39 18.55 -59.25 -18.74
C SER A 39 19.13 -58.03 -19.46
N LYS A 40 18.84 -56.81 -18.94
CA LYS A 40 19.88 -55.80 -18.65
C LYS A 40 19.30 -54.54 -17.98
N ARG A 41 19.84 -54.22 -16.80
CA ARG A 41 20.17 -52.88 -16.26
C ARG A 41 19.08 -51.78 -16.31
N ALA A 42 18.53 -51.47 -15.13
CA ALA A 42 18.19 -50.09 -14.79
C ALA A 42 19.48 -49.23 -14.67
N PRO A 43 19.34 -47.90 -14.77
CA PRO A 43 19.63 -47.03 -13.62
C PRO A 43 18.35 -46.39 -13.09
N ALA A 44 18.40 -45.85 -11.87
CA ALA A 44 17.26 -45.20 -11.23
C ALA A 44 17.08 -43.75 -11.72
N ASP A 45 15.82 -43.31 -11.80
CA ASP A 45 15.39 -42.09 -11.09
C ASP A 45 13.88 -42.14 -10.78
N GLN A 46 13.41 -41.15 -10.01
CA GLN A 46 12.13 -41.07 -9.31
C GLN A 46 10.89 -41.35 -10.18
N GLN A 47 10.14 -42.40 -9.82
CA GLN A 47 8.85 -42.69 -10.42
C GLN A 47 7.72 -41.99 -9.65
N GLN A 48 6.94 -41.17 -10.37
CA GLN A 48 5.83 -40.39 -9.81
C GLN A 48 4.68 -41.29 -9.33
N ASP A 49 4.13 -41.00 -8.15
CA ASP A 49 2.88 -41.58 -7.64
C ASP A 49 1.67 -41.14 -8.49
N LYS A 50 1.43 -41.86 -9.59
CA LYS A 50 0.27 -41.65 -10.46
C LYS A 50 -0.96 -42.33 -9.88
N CYS A 51 -1.72 -41.60 -9.06
CA CYS A 51 -3.08 -42.02 -8.68
C CYS A 51 -3.96 -42.17 -9.93
N SER A 52 -4.32 -43.40 -10.28
CA SER A 52 -5.37 -43.69 -11.26
C SER A 52 -6.75 -43.59 -10.59
N TYR A 53 -7.72 -43.03 -11.30
CA TYR A 53 -9.11 -42.96 -10.86
C TYR A 53 -9.97 -43.93 -11.69
N THR A 54 -10.52 -44.94 -11.03
CA THR A 54 -11.52 -45.84 -11.63
C THR A 54 -12.93 -45.37 -11.25
N PHE A 55 -13.69 -44.89 -12.22
CA PHE A 55 -15.10 -44.54 -12.03
C PHE A 55 -15.95 -45.81 -12.03
N ILE A 56 -16.37 -46.26 -10.85
CA ILE A 56 -17.41 -47.29 -10.73
C ILE A 56 -18.76 -46.62 -11.04
N VAL A 57 -19.22 -46.74 -12.28
CA VAL A 57 -20.59 -46.36 -12.67
C VAL A 57 -21.55 -47.33 -11.97
N PRO A 58 -22.50 -46.86 -11.14
CA PRO A 58 -23.50 -47.73 -10.54
C PRO A 58 -24.37 -48.33 -11.65
N GLN A 59 -24.44 -49.66 -11.74
CA GLN A 59 -25.42 -50.31 -12.59
C GLN A 59 -26.82 -49.98 -12.05
N GLN A 60 -27.59 -49.17 -12.79
CA GLN A 60 -29.01 -49.02 -12.53
C GLN A 60 -29.71 -50.36 -12.77
N LYS A 61 -29.95 -51.10 -11.69
CA LYS A 61 -30.82 -52.28 -11.73
C LYS A 61 -32.23 -51.83 -12.09
N VAL A 62 -32.62 -52.08 -13.34
CA VAL A 62 -33.99 -51.87 -13.83
C VAL A 62 -34.94 -52.67 -12.94
N THR A 63 -35.66 -51.97 -12.07
CA THR A 63 -36.52 -52.53 -11.03
C THR A 63 -37.97 -52.55 -11.52
N GLY A 64 -38.17 -53.24 -12.64
CA GLY A 64 -39.47 -53.49 -13.26
C GLY A 64 -39.45 -54.83 -13.99
N ALA A 65 -40.55 -55.58 -13.92
CA ALA A 65 -40.64 -56.89 -14.56
C ALA A 65 -40.75 -56.73 -16.09
N ILE A 66 -39.70 -57.13 -16.82
CA ILE A 66 -39.72 -57.18 -18.29
C ILE A 66 -40.44 -58.47 -18.71
N CYS A 67 -41.77 -58.41 -18.81
CA CYS A 67 -42.60 -59.51 -19.26
C CYS A 67 -42.49 -59.72 -20.78
N VAL A 68 -41.46 -60.46 -21.22
CA VAL A 68 -41.36 -60.93 -22.61
C VAL A 68 -42.24 -62.17 -22.78
N ASN A 69 -43.40 -62.02 -23.43
CA ASN A 69 -44.30 -63.13 -23.71
C ASN A 69 -43.77 -63.98 -24.87
N SER A 70 -43.10 -65.10 -24.57
CA SER A 70 -42.38 -65.94 -25.55
C SER A 70 -43.27 -66.93 -26.33
N LYS A 71 -44.54 -66.55 -26.60
CA LYS A 71 -45.50 -67.34 -27.42
C LYS A 71 -46.43 -66.46 -28.25
N GLU A 72 -45.86 -65.80 -29.26
CA GLU A 72 -46.58 -65.32 -30.45
C GLU A 72 -45.87 -65.88 -31.70
N PRO A 73 -46.58 -66.27 -32.78
CA PRO A 73 -45.95 -66.85 -33.95
C PRO A 73 -45.13 -65.81 -34.72
N GLU A 74 -43.99 -66.24 -35.27
CA GLU A 74 -42.95 -65.35 -35.84
C GLU A 74 -43.43 -64.48 -37.02
N ALA A 75 -44.54 -64.87 -37.67
CA ALA A 75 -45.18 -64.18 -38.80
C ALA A 75 -45.75 -62.77 -38.51
N MET A 76 -45.60 -62.23 -37.28
CA MET A 76 -45.98 -60.85 -36.95
C MET A 76 -44.85 -59.96 -36.42
N LEU A 77 -43.60 -60.44 -36.39
CA LEU A 77 -42.47 -59.63 -35.90
C LEU A 77 -41.95 -58.58 -36.91
N GLU A 78 -42.10 -58.83 -38.22
CA GLU A 78 -41.55 -57.93 -39.27
C GLU A 78 -42.20 -56.54 -39.33
N ASN A 79 -43.40 -56.36 -38.76
CA ASN A 79 -44.16 -55.09 -38.82
C ASN A 79 -44.16 -54.28 -37.51
N ARG A 80 -43.29 -54.60 -36.53
CA ARG A 80 -43.27 -53.91 -35.21
C ARG A 80 -42.34 -52.70 -35.09
N VAL A 81 -41.74 -52.25 -36.20
CA VAL A 81 -41.18 -50.90 -36.31
C VAL A 81 -41.91 -50.19 -37.45
N ASN A 82 -42.75 -49.21 -37.12
CA ASN A 82 -43.37 -48.37 -38.14
C ASN A 82 -42.28 -47.68 -38.95
N LYS A 83 -42.24 -47.90 -40.26
CA LYS A 83 -41.32 -47.21 -41.18
C LYS A 83 -41.36 -45.68 -40.97
N GLN A 84 -42.56 -45.16 -40.71
CA GLN A 84 -42.85 -43.76 -40.44
C GLN A 84 -42.23 -43.25 -39.12
N GLU A 85 -42.15 -44.06 -38.06
CA GLU A 85 -41.45 -43.71 -36.81
C GLU A 85 -39.93 -43.69 -37.02
N LEU A 86 -39.41 -44.63 -37.82
CA LEU A 86 -38.00 -44.70 -38.20
C LEU A 86 -37.59 -43.48 -39.07
N GLU A 87 -38.46 -43.08 -40.01
CA GLU A 87 -38.29 -41.88 -40.82
C GLU A 87 -38.37 -40.59 -39.97
N LEU A 88 -39.33 -40.48 -39.05
CA LEU A 88 -39.44 -39.35 -38.11
C LEU A 88 -38.19 -39.23 -37.21
N LEU A 89 -37.70 -40.35 -36.66
CA LEU A 89 -36.48 -40.36 -35.84
C LEU A 89 -35.27 -39.89 -36.67
N ASN A 90 -35.13 -40.35 -37.91
CA ASN A 90 -34.04 -39.97 -38.81
C ASN A 90 -34.10 -38.47 -39.18
N VAL A 91 -35.29 -37.92 -39.39
CA VAL A 91 -35.49 -36.47 -39.60
C VAL A 91 -35.05 -35.65 -38.37
N GLU A 92 -35.43 -36.06 -37.16
CA GLU A 92 -35.02 -35.35 -35.94
C GLU A 92 -33.51 -35.49 -35.67
N LEU A 93 -32.92 -36.64 -35.95
CA LEU A 93 -31.48 -36.89 -35.81
C LEU A 93 -30.67 -36.03 -36.82
N GLN A 94 -31.14 -35.88 -38.06
CA GLN A 94 -30.57 -34.93 -39.02
C GLN A 94 -30.70 -33.48 -38.57
N LYS A 95 -31.83 -33.10 -37.94
CA LYS A 95 -32.07 -31.77 -37.40
C LYS A 95 -31.13 -31.46 -36.23
N GLN A 96 -30.95 -32.40 -35.31
CA GLN A 96 -29.97 -32.28 -34.21
C GLN A 96 -28.53 -32.19 -34.74
N LYS A 97 -28.16 -32.97 -35.76
CA LYS A 97 -26.84 -32.90 -36.39
C LYS A 97 -26.53 -31.48 -36.92
N ARG A 98 -27.46 -30.88 -37.68
CA ARG A 98 -27.31 -29.50 -38.20
C ARG A 98 -27.19 -28.46 -37.08
N GLN A 99 -27.90 -28.65 -35.96
CA GLN A 99 -27.78 -27.78 -34.79
C GLN A 99 -26.39 -27.89 -34.13
N ILE A 100 -25.84 -29.11 -34.02
CA ILE A 100 -24.48 -29.34 -33.49
C ILE A 100 -23.43 -28.69 -34.40
N GLU A 101 -23.53 -28.86 -35.72
CA GLU A 101 -22.63 -28.23 -36.69
C GLU A 101 -22.66 -26.70 -36.62
N THR A 102 -23.86 -26.12 -36.46
CA THR A 102 -24.04 -24.66 -36.27
C THR A 102 -23.41 -24.17 -34.95
N LEU A 103 -23.59 -24.91 -33.86
CA LEU A 103 -23.01 -24.58 -32.56
C LEU A 103 -21.48 -24.71 -32.55
N GLN A 104 -20.91 -25.67 -33.27
CA GLN A 104 -19.46 -25.83 -33.41
C GLN A 104 -18.81 -24.61 -34.09
N GLN A 105 -19.39 -24.11 -35.18
CA GLN A 105 -18.89 -22.89 -35.85
C GLN A 105 -18.94 -21.67 -34.92
N LEU A 106 -20.00 -21.52 -34.13
CA LEU A 106 -20.16 -20.40 -33.20
C LEU A 106 -19.13 -20.46 -32.06
N VAL A 107 -18.86 -21.65 -31.52
CA VAL A 107 -17.80 -21.89 -30.52
C VAL A 107 -16.39 -21.65 -31.08
N GLU A 108 -16.16 -21.93 -32.36
CA GLU A 108 -14.88 -21.67 -33.02
C GLU A 108 -14.62 -20.16 -33.19
N VAL A 109 -15.64 -19.39 -33.58
CA VAL A 109 -15.59 -17.92 -33.65
C VAL A 109 -15.35 -17.30 -32.26
N ASP A 110 -16.09 -17.74 -31.23
CA ASP A 110 -15.87 -17.32 -29.83
C ASP A 110 -14.43 -17.67 -29.37
N GLY A 111 -13.91 -18.82 -29.78
CA GLY A 111 -12.52 -19.25 -29.52
C GLY A 111 -11.48 -18.31 -30.14
N GLY A 112 -11.73 -17.82 -31.36
CA GLY A 112 -10.94 -16.77 -32.00
C GLY A 112 -10.92 -15.47 -31.20
N ILE A 113 -12.12 -14.95 -30.89
CA ILE A 113 -12.31 -13.69 -30.13
C ILE A 113 -11.64 -13.77 -28.75
N VAL A 114 -11.74 -14.92 -28.05
CA VAL A 114 -11.07 -15.13 -26.76
C VAL A 114 -9.55 -15.05 -26.87
N ASN A 115 -8.95 -15.51 -27.98
CA ASN A 115 -7.52 -15.41 -28.21
C ASN A 115 -7.07 -13.97 -28.54
N GLU A 116 -7.83 -13.23 -29.33
CA GLU A 116 -7.56 -11.80 -29.58
C GLU A 116 -7.66 -10.96 -28.30
N VAL A 117 -8.73 -11.14 -27.52
CA VAL A 117 -8.89 -10.48 -26.21
C VAL A 117 -7.77 -10.85 -25.23
N LYS A 118 -7.24 -12.08 -25.31
CA LYS A 118 -6.08 -12.53 -24.52
C LYS A 118 -4.77 -11.87 -24.97
N LEU A 119 -4.60 -11.60 -26.27
CA LEU A 119 -3.46 -10.87 -26.82
C LEU A 119 -3.52 -9.38 -26.45
N LEU A 120 -4.67 -8.72 -26.65
CA LEU A 120 -4.90 -7.32 -26.25
C LEU A 120 -4.69 -7.11 -24.74
N ARG A 121 -5.14 -8.06 -23.91
CA ARG A 121 -4.87 -8.06 -22.45
C ARG A 121 -3.40 -8.32 -22.09
N LYS A 122 -2.57 -8.85 -22.99
CA LYS A 122 -1.10 -8.98 -22.79
C LYS A 122 -0.40 -7.68 -23.17
N GLU A 123 -0.81 -7.08 -24.29
CA GLU A 123 -0.28 -5.82 -24.80
C GLU A 123 -0.62 -4.64 -23.88
N SER A 124 -1.87 -4.51 -23.44
CA SER A 124 -2.30 -3.52 -22.43
C SER A 124 -1.49 -3.62 -21.13
N ARG A 125 -1.15 -4.83 -20.66
CA ARG A 125 -0.28 -5.02 -19.49
C ARG A 125 1.16 -4.57 -19.74
N ASN A 126 1.70 -4.80 -20.94
CA ASN A 126 3.01 -4.27 -21.32
C ASN A 126 2.98 -2.73 -21.38
N MET A 127 2.00 -2.15 -22.06
CA MET A 127 1.84 -0.69 -22.17
C MET A 127 1.67 -0.02 -20.80
N ASN A 128 0.83 -0.56 -19.92
CA ASN A 128 0.71 -0.07 -18.55
C ASN A 128 2.04 -0.17 -17.77
N SER A 129 2.83 -1.24 -17.95
CA SER A 129 4.15 -1.33 -17.32
C SER A 129 5.13 -0.25 -17.82
N ARG A 130 5.08 0.11 -19.12
CA ARG A 130 5.87 1.20 -19.70
C ARG A 130 5.39 2.57 -19.21
N VAL A 131 4.09 2.80 -19.10
CA VAL A 131 3.52 4.02 -18.50
C VAL A 131 3.94 4.14 -17.03
N THR A 132 3.89 3.06 -16.25
CA THR A 132 4.37 3.06 -14.86
C THR A 132 5.87 3.38 -14.78
N GLN A 133 6.69 2.80 -15.66
CA GLN A 133 8.14 3.11 -15.71
C GLN A 133 8.40 4.58 -16.05
N LEU A 134 7.72 5.13 -17.06
CA LEU A 134 7.84 6.55 -17.44
C LEU A 134 7.36 7.49 -16.32
N TYR A 135 6.25 7.16 -15.66
CA TYR A 135 5.76 7.92 -14.50
C TYR A 135 6.75 7.90 -13.34
N MET A 136 7.34 6.74 -13.03
CA MET A 136 8.39 6.64 -12.00
C MET A 136 9.66 7.41 -12.39
N GLN A 137 10.09 7.39 -13.66
CA GLN A 137 11.21 8.18 -14.14
C GLN A 137 10.95 9.69 -14.00
N LEU A 138 9.77 10.15 -14.44
CA LEU A 138 9.35 11.54 -14.29
C LEU A 138 9.29 11.98 -12.81
N LEU A 139 8.76 11.12 -11.93
CA LEU A 139 8.71 11.38 -10.49
C LEU A 139 10.12 11.54 -9.88
N HIS A 140 11.07 10.67 -10.24
CA HIS A 140 12.47 10.81 -9.81
C HIS A 140 13.13 12.09 -10.35
N GLU A 141 12.84 12.49 -11.59
CA GLU A 141 13.40 13.72 -12.16
C GLU A 141 12.81 14.98 -11.50
N ILE A 142 11.51 14.99 -11.19
CA ILE A 142 10.83 16.07 -10.46
C ILE A 142 11.41 16.22 -9.05
N ILE A 143 11.57 15.11 -8.32
CA ILE A 143 12.17 15.10 -6.97
C ILE A 143 13.59 15.66 -7.04
N ARG A 144 14.45 15.11 -7.91
CA ARG A 144 15.84 15.59 -8.08
C ARG A 144 15.92 17.08 -8.45
N LYS A 145 15.04 17.57 -9.33
CA LYS A 145 15.00 19.00 -9.69
C LYS A 145 14.56 19.88 -8.51
N ARG A 146 13.63 19.40 -7.68
CA ARG A 146 13.19 20.10 -6.46
C ARG A 146 14.31 20.16 -5.41
N ASP A 147 15.01 19.05 -5.19
CA ASP A 147 16.04 18.96 -4.16
C ASP A 147 17.25 19.84 -4.55
N ASN A 148 17.69 19.79 -5.81
CA ASN A 148 18.70 20.70 -6.35
C ASN A 148 18.31 22.19 -6.20
N ALA A 149 17.02 22.53 -6.41
CA ALA A 149 16.53 23.89 -6.25
C ALA A 149 16.49 24.34 -4.78
N LEU A 150 16.25 23.41 -3.85
CA LEU A 150 16.32 23.67 -2.40
C LEU A 150 17.77 23.92 -1.95
N GLU A 151 18.74 23.15 -2.45
CA GLU A 151 20.16 23.40 -2.19
C GLU A 151 20.62 24.77 -2.72
N LEU A 152 20.21 25.13 -3.94
CA LEU A 152 20.47 26.47 -4.51
C LEU A 152 19.93 27.59 -3.62
N ALA A 153 18.65 27.51 -3.21
CA ALA A 153 18.04 28.51 -2.33
C ALA A 153 18.73 28.61 -0.96
N GLN A 154 19.21 27.49 -0.40
CA GLN A 154 20.00 27.49 0.84
C GLN A 154 21.38 28.14 0.65
N MET A 155 22.02 27.94 -0.50
CA MET A 155 23.31 28.56 -0.84
C MET A 155 23.16 30.07 -1.08
N GLU A 156 22.11 30.51 -1.76
CA GLU A 156 21.78 31.94 -1.91
C GLU A 156 21.60 32.63 -0.55
N ASN A 157 20.86 32.01 0.38
CA ASN A 157 20.69 32.56 1.74
C ASN A 157 22.01 32.65 2.52
N LYS A 158 22.91 31.66 2.39
CA LYS A 158 24.25 31.70 3.00
C LYS A 158 25.10 32.85 2.42
N ILE A 159 25.09 33.00 1.08
CA ILE A 159 25.80 34.08 0.38
C ILE A 159 25.24 35.45 0.78
N LEU A 160 23.91 35.59 0.90
CA LEU A 160 23.26 36.83 1.33
C LEU A 160 23.69 37.21 2.76
N ASN A 161 23.71 36.25 3.69
CA ASN A 161 24.14 36.49 5.06
C ASN A 161 25.63 36.87 5.14
N GLN A 162 26.52 36.14 4.47
CA GLN A 162 27.95 36.47 4.41
C GLN A 162 28.21 37.83 3.75
N THR A 163 27.40 38.22 2.76
CA THR A 163 27.46 39.54 2.13
C THR A 163 27.06 40.64 3.11
N SER A 164 26.00 40.43 3.90
CA SER A 164 25.58 41.34 4.98
C SER A 164 26.66 41.48 6.06
N GLU A 165 27.23 40.36 6.54
CA GLU A 165 28.32 40.36 7.53
C GLU A 165 29.56 41.12 7.00
N MET A 166 29.93 40.93 5.74
CA MET A 166 31.06 41.63 5.11
C MET A 166 30.79 43.13 4.90
N GLN A 167 29.55 43.53 4.59
CA GLN A 167 29.16 44.94 4.56
C GLN A 167 29.25 45.59 5.95
N GLN A 168 28.78 44.90 7.01
CA GLN A 168 28.93 45.38 8.39
C GLN A 168 30.40 45.49 8.81
N LEU A 169 31.25 44.53 8.44
CA LEU A 169 32.68 44.57 8.71
C LEU A 169 33.36 45.75 7.99
N THR A 170 32.99 46.01 6.74
CA THR A 170 33.49 47.15 5.95
C THR A 170 33.06 48.49 6.57
N SER A 171 31.83 48.59 7.09
CA SER A 171 31.35 49.78 7.81
C SER A 171 32.17 50.02 9.09
N ARG A 172 32.42 48.98 9.89
CA ARG A 172 33.27 49.07 11.11
C ARG A 172 34.72 49.42 10.79
N TYR A 173 35.26 48.92 9.67
CA TYR A 173 36.62 49.27 9.24
C TYR A 173 36.76 50.77 8.93
N LYS A 174 35.80 51.36 8.21
CA LYS A 174 35.78 52.81 7.92
C LYS A 174 35.67 53.68 9.17
N ASP A 175 34.85 53.28 10.14
CA ASP A 175 34.76 53.95 11.44
C ASP A 175 36.09 53.87 12.23
N LEU A 176 36.76 52.72 12.23
CA LEU A 176 38.07 52.53 12.83
C LEU A 176 39.16 53.38 12.13
N GLU A 177 39.10 53.46 10.80
CA GLU A 177 40.03 54.26 9.98
C GLU A 177 39.87 55.77 10.27
N HIS A 178 38.64 56.29 10.36
CA HIS A 178 38.39 57.66 10.79
C HIS A 178 38.90 57.93 12.22
N LYS A 179 38.71 56.99 13.15
CA LYS A 179 39.25 57.10 14.52
C LYS A 179 40.77 57.12 14.55
N TYR A 180 41.43 56.33 13.69
CA TYR A 180 42.88 56.34 13.53
C TYR A 180 43.38 57.66 12.94
N GLN A 181 42.73 58.19 11.90
CA GLN A 181 43.04 59.51 11.33
C GLN A 181 42.91 60.64 12.38
N HIS A 182 41.86 60.61 13.19
CA HIS A 182 41.68 61.56 14.30
C HIS A 182 42.81 61.45 15.34
N LEU A 183 43.14 60.23 15.79
CA LEU A 183 44.24 60.00 16.73
C LEU A 183 45.60 60.46 16.18
N ALA A 184 45.88 60.22 14.90
CA ALA A 184 47.09 60.71 14.24
C ALA A 184 47.16 62.24 14.24
N SER A 185 46.04 62.93 13.96
CA SER A 185 45.98 64.41 14.02
C SER A 185 46.16 64.97 15.44
N LEU A 186 45.67 64.25 16.46
CA LEU A 186 45.88 64.64 17.86
C LEU A 186 47.35 64.46 18.26
N ALA A 187 47.99 63.37 17.83
CA ALA A 187 49.40 63.11 18.08
C ALA A 187 50.31 64.16 17.43
N THR A 188 50.09 64.53 16.15
CA THR A 188 50.89 65.58 15.50
C THR A 188 50.70 66.95 16.14
N ASN A 189 49.48 67.30 16.57
CA ASN A 189 49.22 68.52 17.33
C ASN A 189 49.95 68.52 18.69
N GLN A 190 49.98 67.38 19.40
CA GLN A 190 50.73 67.23 20.65
C GLN A 190 52.24 67.35 20.41
N SER A 191 52.79 66.71 19.38
CA SER A 191 54.22 66.82 19.03
C SER A 191 54.63 68.26 18.70
N ALA A 192 53.80 69.01 17.96
CA ALA A 192 54.05 70.41 17.66
C ALA A 192 54.03 71.28 18.93
N LEU A 193 53.08 71.04 19.84
CA LEU A 193 52.98 71.78 21.10
C LEU A 193 54.15 71.46 22.05
N ILE A 194 54.62 70.21 22.09
CA ILE A 194 55.82 69.81 22.83
C ILE A 194 57.05 70.55 22.30
N ALA A 195 57.26 70.61 20.98
CA ALA A 195 58.40 71.31 20.39
C ALA A 195 58.44 72.81 20.80
N VAL A 196 57.29 73.49 20.79
CA VAL A 196 57.18 74.89 21.25
C VAL A 196 57.48 75.03 22.75
N LEU A 197 57.05 74.08 23.59
CA LEU A 197 57.36 74.09 25.02
C LEU A 197 58.84 73.80 25.31
N GLU A 198 59.48 72.91 24.54
CA GLU A 198 60.93 72.66 24.65
C GLU A 198 61.75 73.90 24.31
N GLU A 199 61.35 74.65 23.28
CA GLU A 199 61.99 75.91 22.88
C GLU A 199 61.77 77.02 23.94
N GLN A 200 60.59 77.11 24.53
CA GLN A 200 60.34 77.98 25.70
C GLN A 200 61.18 77.58 26.92
N CYS A 201 61.35 76.28 27.20
CA CYS A 201 62.20 75.80 28.28
C CYS A 201 63.69 76.13 28.06
N ARG A 202 64.19 76.01 26.82
CA ARG A 202 65.58 76.39 26.46
C ARG A 202 65.89 77.88 26.62
N SER A 203 64.87 78.73 26.68
CA SER A 203 65.02 80.19 26.81
C SER A 203 64.97 80.73 28.25
N ARG A 204 64.91 79.86 29.29
CA ARG A 204 65.01 80.27 30.71
C ARG A 204 66.42 80.06 31.29
N PRO A 205 66.96 81.02 32.07
CA PRO A 205 68.21 80.82 32.82
C PRO A 205 68.02 79.92 34.05
N PRO A 206 69.08 79.25 34.54
CA PRO A 206 68.97 78.25 35.60
C PRO A 206 68.81 78.85 37.01
N PRO A 207 68.01 78.23 37.90
CA PRO A 207 67.97 78.57 39.32
C PRO A 207 69.23 78.07 40.06
N ARG A 208 69.61 78.75 41.15
CA ARG A 208 70.76 78.39 41.99
C ARG A 208 70.37 77.39 43.09
N HIS A 209 71.20 76.38 43.35
CA HIS A 209 71.16 75.55 44.57
C HIS A 209 71.53 76.39 45.83
N PRO A 210 71.01 76.08 47.04
CA PRO A 210 71.52 74.98 47.91
C PRO A 210 70.44 74.34 48.84
N PRO A 211 70.75 73.53 49.88
CA PRO A 211 71.53 72.28 49.92
C PRO A 211 70.66 71.07 50.45
N PRO A 212 71.01 70.14 51.40
CA PRO A 212 70.74 68.71 51.15
C PRO A 212 69.98 67.87 52.22
N GLN A 213 69.40 66.73 51.77
CA GLN A 213 68.98 65.53 52.56
C GLN A 213 67.79 65.70 53.56
N PRO A 214 67.14 64.62 54.06
CA PRO A 214 67.44 63.18 53.91
C PRO A 214 66.29 62.30 53.33
N SER A 215 66.54 60.99 53.22
CA SER A 215 65.56 59.89 53.08
C SER A 215 65.18 59.34 54.49
N PRO A 216 64.36 58.27 54.71
CA PRO A 216 63.64 57.31 53.82
C PRO A 216 62.10 57.33 54.17
N PRO A 217 61.23 56.27 54.11
CA PRO A 217 61.36 54.84 53.78
C PRO A 217 60.32 54.25 52.78
N ILE A 218 60.29 52.91 52.70
CA ILE A 218 59.66 52.05 51.68
C ILE A 218 58.37 51.34 52.21
N ASN A 219 57.54 50.83 51.28
CA ASN A 219 56.39 49.90 51.43
C ASN A 219 55.04 50.44 51.94
N LYS A 220 54.01 50.41 51.06
CA LYS A 220 52.93 49.39 51.06
C LYS A 220 52.13 49.41 49.73
N PRO A 221 51.27 48.41 49.44
CA PRO A 221 51.02 47.97 48.06
C PRO A 221 49.86 48.66 47.32
N TYR A 222 49.88 48.52 45.99
CA TYR A 222 48.79 48.85 45.07
C TYR A 222 47.49 48.07 45.34
N GLN A 223 46.35 48.75 45.16
CA GLN A 223 45.05 48.12 44.86
C GLN A 223 44.47 48.78 43.60
N PRO A 224 43.95 48.03 42.62
CA PRO A 224 43.31 48.60 41.43
C PRO A 224 41.86 49.06 41.73
N PRO A 225 41.41 50.22 41.22
CA PRO A 225 40.01 50.63 41.32
C PRO A 225 39.06 49.68 40.57
N VAL A 226 37.91 49.38 41.16
CA VAL A 226 36.83 48.61 40.51
C VAL A 226 35.98 49.55 39.65
N ILE A 227 35.83 49.24 38.36
CA ILE A 227 34.92 49.94 37.45
C ILE A 227 33.54 49.22 37.48
N PRO A 228 32.43 49.91 37.82
CA PRO A 228 31.11 49.29 37.83
C PRO A 228 30.59 49.04 36.41
N ARG A 229 29.93 47.89 36.19
CA ARG A 229 29.15 47.64 34.97
C ARG A 229 27.88 48.49 35.00
N ILE A 230 27.70 49.33 33.99
CA ILE A 230 26.40 49.95 33.68
C ILE A 230 25.75 49.13 32.56
N ASN A 231 24.68 48.42 32.90
CA ASN A 231 23.73 47.93 31.90
C ASN A 231 22.82 49.09 31.51
N ASN A 232 22.64 49.36 30.22
CA ASN A 232 21.52 50.16 29.71
C ASN A 232 20.76 49.35 28.64
N PRO A 233 19.41 49.36 28.66
CA PRO A 233 18.61 48.66 27.66
C PRO A 233 18.56 49.45 26.34
N ILE A 234 18.44 48.72 25.23
CA ILE A 234 18.05 49.31 23.94
C ILE A 234 16.52 49.30 23.89
N SER A 235 15.90 50.47 23.83
CA SER A 235 14.49 50.62 23.45
C SER A 235 14.41 50.82 21.94
N ASN A 236 13.45 50.16 21.29
CA ASN A 236 13.19 50.37 19.87
C ASN A 236 12.17 51.49 19.70
N GLU A 237 12.45 52.46 18.84
CA GLU A 237 11.46 53.38 18.30
C GLU A 237 11.39 53.25 16.76
N ILE A 238 10.19 53.42 16.22
CA ILE A 238 9.86 53.22 14.80
C ILE A 238 9.30 54.54 14.27
N GLN A 239 9.79 55.00 13.12
CA GLN A 239 9.13 56.03 12.29
C GLN A 239 9.07 55.59 10.82
N SER A 240 8.29 56.30 10.02
CA SER A 240 7.56 55.73 8.87
C SER A 240 7.78 56.47 7.53
N ASP A 241 6.95 56.12 6.54
CA ASP A 241 6.65 56.82 5.28
C ASP A 241 7.69 56.81 4.12
N GLN A 242 7.31 56.94 2.83
CA GLN A 242 6.14 56.38 2.09
C GLN A 242 6.34 56.55 0.54
N LYS A 243 5.69 55.69 -0.28
CA LYS A 243 5.29 55.86 -1.71
C LYS A 243 6.34 56.12 -2.84
N SER A 244 6.30 55.28 -3.89
CA SER A 244 6.15 55.71 -5.32
C SER A 244 6.00 54.51 -6.31
N LEU A 245 5.60 54.75 -7.57
CA LEU A 245 5.22 53.81 -8.67
C LEU A 245 5.67 54.37 -10.06
N PRO A 246 5.63 53.66 -11.22
CA PRO A 246 5.38 52.22 -11.50
C PRO A 246 6.65 51.52 -12.08
N PRO A 247 6.93 51.17 -13.39
CA PRO A 247 6.17 51.11 -14.67
C PRO A 247 6.28 49.79 -15.53
N VAL A 248 5.12 49.21 -15.90
CA VAL A 248 4.69 48.72 -17.24
C VAL A 248 5.63 47.91 -18.20
N LEU A 249 5.37 46.60 -18.32
CA LEU A 249 5.30 45.70 -19.53
C LEU A 249 6.53 45.47 -20.48
N PRO A 250 6.65 44.30 -21.17
CA PRO A 250 5.79 43.93 -22.32
C PRO A 250 5.23 42.48 -22.38
N THR A 251 4.24 42.31 -23.26
CA THR A 251 3.46 41.08 -23.60
C THR A 251 4.19 40.14 -24.57
N MET A 252 3.75 38.87 -24.68
CA MET A 252 3.45 38.10 -25.92
C MET A 252 3.32 36.57 -25.60
N PRO A 253 2.64 35.74 -26.42
CA PRO A 253 1.39 35.95 -27.16
C PRO A 253 0.34 34.83 -26.89
N THR A 254 -0.85 34.93 -27.49
CA THR A 254 -1.99 34.00 -27.29
C THR A 254 -2.15 32.98 -28.43
N GLY A 255 -2.54 31.74 -28.10
CA GLY A 255 -3.00 30.69 -29.04
C GLY A 255 -2.88 29.29 -28.40
N THR A 256 -3.87 28.39 -28.46
CA THR A 256 -5.13 28.36 -29.24
C THR A 256 -6.24 27.64 -28.45
N HIS A 257 -7.50 28.05 -28.63
CA HIS A 257 -8.70 27.30 -28.21
C HIS A 257 -8.86 26.00 -29.04
N SER A 258 -9.66 24.97 -28.76
CA SER A 258 -10.74 24.65 -27.78
C SER A 258 -10.93 23.09 -27.80
N PRO A 259 -11.90 22.41 -27.13
CA PRO A 259 -13.08 22.92 -26.41
C PRO A 259 -13.32 22.40 -24.97
N SER A 260 -13.90 23.29 -24.16
CA SER A 260 -14.78 23.10 -22.99
C SER A 260 -15.07 21.70 -22.42
N THR A 261 -14.71 21.49 -21.15
CA THR A 261 -15.58 20.88 -20.13
C THR A 261 -15.36 21.53 -18.76
N THR A 262 -16.27 22.42 -18.36
CA THR A 262 -16.51 22.93 -16.99
C THR A 262 -15.29 23.25 -16.11
N ASP A 263 -14.86 24.51 -16.10
CA ASP A 263 -13.88 25.01 -15.12
C ASP A 263 -14.44 25.04 -13.68
N LYS A 264 -14.11 24.00 -12.91
CA LYS A 264 -13.98 24.04 -11.45
C LYS A 264 -12.55 23.62 -11.09
N PRO A 265 -11.94 24.16 -10.02
CA PRO A 265 -10.62 23.71 -9.59
C PRO A 265 -10.69 22.25 -9.15
N SER A 266 -10.07 21.35 -9.93
CA SER A 266 -10.12 19.89 -9.73
C SER A 266 -9.23 19.42 -8.56
N GLY A 267 -9.56 19.88 -7.35
CA GLY A 267 -8.90 19.50 -6.11
C GLY A 267 -7.54 20.18 -5.87
N PRO A 268 -6.78 19.73 -4.86
CA PRO A 268 -7.06 18.57 -4.02
C PRO A 268 -8.20 18.78 -3.02
N PHE A 269 -9.03 17.75 -2.83
CA PHE A 269 -10.14 17.74 -1.85
C PHE A 269 -9.70 17.06 -0.54
N ARG A 270 -10.38 17.28 0.60
CA ARG A 270 -10.07 16.57 1.86
C ARG A 270 -10.37 15.07 1.78
N ASP A 271 -11.38 14.71 0.99
CA ASP A 271 -11.85 13.38 0.66
C ASP A 271 -12.87 13.43 -0.50
N CYS A 272 -13.46 12.27 -0.85
CA CYS A 272 -14.46 12.15 -1.90
C CYS A 272 -15.82 12.79 -1.60
N LEU A 273 -16.17 13.04 -0.34
CA LEU A 273 -17.42 13.71 0.01
C LEU A 273 -17.32 15.20 -0.30
N GLN A 274 -16.21 15.86 0.04
CA GLN A 274 -15.99 17.24 -0.40
C GLN A 274 -16.03 17.36 -1.93
N ALA A 275 -15.42 16.42 -2.67
CA ALA A 275 -15.50 16.42 -4.13
C ALA A 275 -16.96 16.33 -4.64
N LEU A 276 -17.83 15.58 -3.95
CA LEU A 276 -19.26 15.50 -4.28
C LEU A 276 -20.01 16.79 -3.92
N GLU A 277 -19.71 17.41 -2.78
CA GLU A 277 -20.26 18.69 -2.32
C GLU A 277 -19.87 19.84 -3.28
N ASP A 278 -18.62 19.85 -3.76
CA ASP A 278 -18.14 20.73 -4.84
C ASP A 278 -18.75 20.38 -6.21
N GLY A 279 -19.59 19.35 -6.31
CA GLY A 279 -20.42 19.01 -7.47
C GLY A 279 -19.83 17.97 -8.43
N HIS A 280 -18.73 17.31 -8.07
CA HIS A 280 -18.12 16.26 -8.90
C HIS A 280 -18.81 14.90 -8.67
N ALA A 281 -20.00 14.73 -9.27
CA ALA A 281 -20.87 13.57 -9.11
C ALA A 281 -20.48 12.30 -9.93
N THR A 282 -19.33 12.31 -10.62
CA THR A 282 -18.87 11.17 -11.44
C THR A 282 -17.92 10.29 -10.63
N SER A 283 -18.25 9.02 -10.44
CA SER A 283 -17.32 8.04 -9.84
C SER A 283 -16.09 7.83 -10.73
N GLY A 284 -14.89 7.84 -10.14
CA GLY A 284 -13.63 7.82 -10.87
C GLY A 284 -12.44 8.15 -9.97
N MET A 285 -11.30 8.50 -10.58
CA MET A 285 -10.07 8.84 -9.86
C MET A 285 -10.01 10.33 -9.49
N TYR A 286 -9.72 10.64 -8.23
CA TYR A 286 -9.61 12.00 -7.69
C TYR A 286 -8.32 12.21 -6.91
N LEU A 287 -7.86 13.46 -6.86
CA LEU A 287 -6.72 13.87 -6.05
C LEU A 287 -7.20 14.40 -4.69
N VAL A 288 -6.70 13.79 -3.62
CA VAL A 288 -7.09 14.07 -2.23
C VAL A 288 -5.87 14.47 -1.40
N LYS A 289 -6.07 15.42 -0.48
CA LYS A 289 -5.11 15.85 0.53
C LYS A 289 -5.85 15.99 1.87
N PRO A 290 -5.70 15.05 2.81
CA PRO A 290 -6.26 15.20 4.16
C PRO A 290 -5.71 16.46 4.84
N GLU A 291 -6.53 17.12 5.66
CA GLU A 291 -6.28 18.46 6.21
C GLU A 291 -4.96 18.53 7.00
N ASN A 292 -4.69 17.51 7.82
CA ASN A 292 -3.49 17.39 8.64
C ASN A 292 -2.29 16.75 7.90
N ALA A 293 -2.42 16.40 6.62
CA ALA A 293 -1.41 15.65 5.88
C ALA A 293 -0.66 16.51 4.84
N ASN A 294 0.68 16.45 4.87
CA ASN A 294 1.54 17.06 3.85
C ASN A 294 1.64 16.24 2.55
N ARG A 295 0.80 15.20 2.37
CA ARG A 295 0.87 14.25 1.26
C ARG A 295 -0.42 14.28 0.42
N LEU A 296 -0.23 14.40 -0.90
CA LEU A 296 -1.27 14.17 -1.90
C LEU A 296 -1.40 12.67 -2.17
N MET A 297 -2.62 12.18 -2.29
CA MET A 297 -2.95 10.80 -2.64
C MET A 297 -4.01 10.76 -3.75
N GLN A 298 -3.90 9.78 -4.65
CA GLN A 298 -4.93 9.51 -5.65
C GLN A 298 -5.84 8.42 -5.11
N VAL A 299 -7.15 8.61 -5.21
CA VAL A 299 -8.19 7.70 -4.68
C VAL A 299 -9.25 7.44 -5.73
N TRP A 300 -9.93 6.29 -5.66
CA TRP A 300 -11.18 6.10 -6.38
C TRP A 300 -12.34 6.59 -5.50
N CYS A 301 -13.10 7.56 -6.00
CA CYS A 301 -14.35 8.01 -5.38
C CYS A 301 -15.53 7.25 -5.98
N ASP A 302 -16.38 6.64 -5.14
CA ASP A 302 -17.73 6.24 -5.56
C ASP A 302 -18.74 7.31 -5.17
N GLN A 303 -19.16 8.07 -6.20
CA GLN A 303 -20.14 9.14 -6.12
C GLN A 303 -21.56 8.67 -6.46
N ARG A 304 -21.73 7.38 -6.80
CA ARG A 304 -23.00 6.79 -7.27
C ARG A 304 -23.61 5.79 -6.30
N HIS A 305 -22.80 5.14 -5.46
CA HIS A 305 -23.32 4.32 -4.37
C HIS A 305 -23.88 5.22 -3.27
N ASP A 306 -25.20 5.21 -3.06
CA ASP A 306 -25.89 6.07 -2.09
C ASP A 306 -25.21 6.07 -0.69
N PRO A 307 -25.06 7.23 -0.02
CA PRO A 307 -25.41 8.60 -0.42
C PRO A 307 -24.28 9.34 -1.18
N GLY A 308 -23.39 8.62 -1.87
CA GLY A 308 -22.22 9.15 -2.56
C GLY A 308 -21.12 9.67 -1.61
N GLY A 309 -19.98 10.10 -2.16
CA GLY A 309 -18.88 10.66 -1.38
C GLY A 309 -17.98 9.60 -0.74
N TRP A 310 -17.96 8.38 -1.28
CA TRP A 310 -17.21 7.25 -0.72
C TRP A 310 -15.77 7.20 -1.23
N THR A 311 -14.80 7.35 -0.33
CA THR A 311 -13.38 7.14 -0.61
C THR A 311 -13.05 5.65 -0.52
N VAL A 312 -12.76 5.01 -1.65
CA VAL A 312 -12.39 3.57 -1.67
C VAL A 312 -10.97 3.39 -1.13
N ILE A 313 -10.82 2.55 -0.10
CA ILE A 313 -9.54 2.26 0.56
C ILE A 313 -8.97 0.87 0.21
N GLN A 314 -9.84 -0.07 -0.21
CA GLN A 314 -9.46 -1.41 -0.66
C GLN A 314 -10.45 -1.89 -1.71
N ARG A 315 -9.97 -2.60 -2.73
CA ARG A 315 -10.83 -3.25 -3.73
C ARG A 315 -10.26 -4.56 -4.26
N ARG A 316 -11.08 -5.61 -4.30
CA ARG A 316 -10.84 -6.92 -4.93
C ARG A 316 -11.92 -7.21 -5.99
N VAL A 317 -11.55 -7.75 -7.15
CA VAL A 317 -12.46 -7.96 -8.30
C VAL A 317 -12.08 -9.18 -9.15
N ASP A 318 -10.78 -9.41 -9.38
CA ASP A 318 -10.29 -10.30 -10.44
C ASP A 318 -8.98 -11.04 -10.13
N GLY A 319 -8.35 -10.77 -8.99
CA GLY A 319 -7.06 -11.34 -8.61
C GLY A 319 -5.87 -10.81 -9.41
N SER A 320 -6.01 -9.66 -10.09
CA SER A 320 -4.92 -9.04 -10.87
C SER A 320 -3.76 -8.54 -10.00
N VAL A 321 -3.97 -8.30 -8.71
CA VAL A 321 -2.95 -7.81 -7.78
C VAL A 321 -2.66 -8.84 -6.67
N ASN A 322 -1.38 -9.11 -6.43
CA ASN A 322 -0.95 -9.90 -5.27
C ASN A 322 -0.99 -9.04 -3.99
N PHE A 323 -1.77 -9.50 -2.99
CA PHE A 323 -1.89 -8.89 -1.65
C PHE A 323 -1.00 -9.57 -0.59
N PHE A 324 -0.31 -10.68 -0.88
CA PHE A 324 0.73 -11.23 0.00
C PHE A 324 2.00 -10.38 -0.12
N ARG A 325 2.09 -9.36 0.75
CA ARG A 325 3.09 -8.27 0.72
C ARG A 325 3.64 -7.97 2.11
N ASN A 326 4.78 -7.28 2.14
CA ASN A 326 5.48 -6.86 3.36
C ASN A 326 4.89 -5.57 3.96
N TRP A 327 5.37 -5.18 5.14
CA TRP A 327 4.90 -4.00 5.88
C TRP A 327 4.95 -2.72 5.06
N GLU A 328 6.10 -2.42 4.44
CA GLU A 328 6.29 -1.14 3.75
C GLU A 328 5.37 -1.00 2.52
N THR A 329 5.10 -2.10 1.82
CA THR A 329 4.11 -2.12 0.73
C THR A 329 2.70 -1.85 1.27
N TYR A 330 2.33 -2.45 2.42
CA TYR A 330 1.04 -2.18 3.09
C TYR A 330 0.95 -0.76 3.68
N LYS A 331 2.07 -0.16 4.09
CA LYS A 331 2.16 1.23 4.55
C LYS A 331 1.89 2.22 3.42
N GLN A 332 2.63 2.11 2.31
CA GLN A 332 2.62 3.08 1.22
C GLN A 332 1.40 2.96 0.30
N GLY A 333 0.84 1.76 0.17
CA GLY A 333 -0.23 1.45 -0.78
C GLY A 333 0.29 0.74 -2.04
N PHE A 334 -0.58 -0.03 -2.70
CA PHE A 334 -0.22 -0.83 -3.87
C PHE A 334 -1.43 -1.23 -4.73
N GLY A 335 -1.19 -1.54 -6.00
CA GLY A 335 -2.20 -1.98 -6.96
C GLY A 335 -2.49 -0.95 -8.04
N ASN A 336 -3.71 -0.95 -8.58
CA ASN A 336 -4.19 0.04 -9.54
C ASN A 336 -5.50 0.67 -9.03
N ILE A 337 -5.57 2.00 -8.98
CA ILE A 337 -6.73 2.76 -8.49
C ILE A 337 -7.98 2.56 -9.38
N ASP A 338 -7.79 2.15 -10.65
CA ASP A 338 -8.89 1.74 -11.56
C ASP A 338 -9.19 0.23 -11.50
N GLY A 339 -8.40 -0.56 -10.76
CA GLY A 339 -8.48 -2.02 -10.67
C GLY A 339 -8.57 -2.51 -9.22
N GLU A 340 -7.82 -3.57 -8.87
CA GLU A 340 -7.59 -3.95 -7.48
C GLU A 340 -6.51 -3.09 -6.83
N TYR A 341 -6.74 -2.62 -5.60
CA TYR A 341 -5.72 -1.91 -4.83
C TYR A 341 -5.95 -1.92 -3.32
N TRP A 342 -4.90 -1.50 -2.61
CA TRP A 342 -4.88 -1.12 -1.20
C TRP A 342 -4.31 0.29 -1.09
N LEU A 343 -5.03 1.23 -0.45
CA LEU A 343 -4.67 2.65 -0.44
C LEU A 343 -3.39 2.95 0.36
N GLY A 344 -3.00 2.09 1.29
CA GLY A 344 -1.85 2.29 2.19
C GLY A 344 -2.28 2.69 3.60
N LEU A 345 -1.71 2.04 4.62
CA LEU A 345 -2.04 2.29 6.03
C LEU A 345 -1.79 3.74 6.44
N GLU A 346 -0.69 4.33 5.95
CA GLU A 346 -0.36 5.74 6.18
C GLU A 346 -1.46 6.67 5.64
N ASN A 347 -1.91 6.42 4.40
CA ASN A 347 -2.94 7.23 3.75
C ASN A 347 -4.32 7.07 4.43
N ILE A 348 -4.66 5.85 4.87
CA ILE A 348 -5.89 5.55 5.62
C ILE A 348 -5.84 6.16 7.04
N TYR A 349 -4.67 6.17 7.69
CA TYR A 349 -4.45 6.86 8.96
C TYR A 349 -4.78 8.35 8.84
N TRP A 350 -4.16 9.06 7.87
CA TRP A 350 -4.42 10.49 7.67
C TRP A 350 -5.88 10.81 7.33
N LEU A 351 -6.51 10.00 6.47
CA LEU A 351 -7.94 10.14 6.16
C LEU A 351 -8.84 9.92 7.38
N THR A 352 -8.55 8.95 8.25
CA THR A 352 -9.43 8.60 9.38
C THR A 352 -9.13 9.37 10.68
N ASN A 353 -8.11 10.23 10.70
CA ASN A 353 -7.76 11.06 11.87
C ASN A 353 -8.04 12.56 11.66
N GLN A 354 -8.63 12.97 10.53
CA GLN A 354 -9.15 14.35 10.33
C GLN A 354 -10.60 14.52 10.82
N GLY A 355 -11.30 13.44 11.19
CA GLY A 355 -12.68 13.47 11.69
C GLY A 355 -13.19 12.05 11.96
N ASN A 356 -14.47 11.90 12.33
CA ASN A 356 -15.08 10.56 12.39
C ASN A 356 -15.53 10.11 11.00
N TYR A 357 -15.08 8.93 10.58
CA TYR A 357 -15.47 8.29 9.32
C TYR A 357 -16.25 7.01 9.61
N LYS A 358 -17.29 6.73 8.82
CA LYS A 358 -17.89 5.39 8.74
C LYS A 358 -17.22 4.56 7.67
N LEU A 359 -17.12 3.25 7.89
CA LEU A 359 -16.67 2.26 6.91
C LEU A 359 -17.87 1.51 6.35
N LEU A 360 -17.96 1.40 5.03
CA LEU A 360 -18.84 0.48 4.33
C LEU A 360 -18.01 -0.57 3.60
N VAL A 361 -18.29 -1.84 3.90
CA VAL A 361 -17.74 -3.00 3.21
C VAL A 361 -18.85 -3.61 2.36
N THR A 362 -18.65 -3.68 1.04
CA THR A 362 -19.58 -4.36 0.11
C THR A 362 -18.95 -5.64 -0.43
N LEU A 363 -19.74 -6.71 -0.51
CA LEU A 363 -19.29 -8.05 -0.87
C LEU A 363 -20.18 -8.63 -1.99
N GLU A 364 -19.58 -9.19 -3.04
CA GLU A 364 -20.28 -9.94 -4.11
C GLU A 364 -19.75 -11.38 -4.16
N ASP A 365 -20.65 -12.37 -4.12
CA ASP A 365 -20.29 -13.78 -4.29
C ASP A 365 -20.36 -14.27 -5.75
N TRP A 366 -19.96 -15.51 -6.02
CA TRP A 366 -19.92 -16.06 -7.37
C TRP A 366 -21.30 -16.38 -7.95
N SER A 367 -22.33 -16.47 -7.11
CA SER A 367 -23.74 -16.50 -7.49
C SER A 367 -24.34 -15.10 -7.74
N GLY A 368 -23.55 -14.04 -7.58
CA GLY A 368 -23.99 -12.65 -7.80
C GLY A 368 -24.80 -12.06 -6.65
N ARG A 369 -24.96 -12.77 -5.52
CA ARG A 369 -25.59 -12.20 -4.32
C ARG A 369 -24.66 -11.14 -3.75
N LYS A 370 -25.23 -9.99 -3.40
CA LYS A 370 -24.54 -8.86 -2.79
C LYS A 370 -25.02 -8.64 -1.36
N VAL A 371 -24.08 -8.38 -0.46
CA VAL A 371 -24.34 -8.03 0.95
C VAL A 371 -23.38 -6.92 1.39
N PHE A 372 -23.68 -6.28 2.51
CA PHE A 372 -22.85 -5.22 3.07
C PHE A 372 -22.72 -5.29 4.60
N ALA A 373 -21.66 -4.66 5.10
CA ALA A 373 -21.40 -4.39 6.50
C ALA A 373 -20.96 -2.93 6.65
N GLU A 374 -21.72 -2.13 7.38
CA GLU A 374 -21.39 -0.75 7.73
C GLU A 374 -20.98 -0.67 9.21
N TYR A 375 -19.94 0.11 9.51
CA TYR A 375 -19.46 0.41 10.86
C TYR A 375 -19.50 1.92 11.07
N ALA A 376 -20.27 2.37 12.06
CA ALA A 376 -20.59 3.78 12.29
C ALA A 376 -19.36 4.65 12.64
N SER A 377 -18.26 4.02 13.05
CA SER A 377 -16.93 4.62 13.16
C SER A 377 -15.89 3.63 12.65
N PHE A 378 -14.85 4.14 11.99
CA PHE A 378 -13.67 3.42 11.55
C PHE A 378 -12.47 4.36 11.63
N ARG A 379 -11.48 3.99 12.46
CA ARG A 379 -10.20 4.70 12.58
C ARG A 379 -9.04 3.72 12.61
N VAL A 380 -7.92 4.15 12.05
CA VAL A 380 -6.63 3.48 12.15
C VAL A 380 -5.74 4.35 13.05
N GLU A 381 -5.09 3.76 14.06
CA GLU A 381 -4.12 4.50 14.90
C GLU A 381 -2.79 4.74 14.15
N SER A 382 -1.83 5.43 14.78
CA SER A 382 -0.52 5.74 14.16
C SER A 382 0.35 4.50 13.91
N GLU A 383 1.46 4.65 13.17
CA GLU A 383 2.45 3.58 13.02
C GLU A 383 3.10 3.16 14.37
N ALA A 384 3.22 4.09 15.32
CA ALA A 384 3.73 3.79 16.67
C ALA A 384 2.75 2.92 17.48
N ASP A 385 1.47 2.92 17.10
CA ASP A 385 0.43 2.00 17.58
C ASP A 385 0.26 0.78 16.66
N PHE A 386 1.17 0.58 15.71
CA PHE A 386 1.14 -0.48 14.69
C PHE A 386 -0.15 -0.49 13.85
N TYR A 387 -0.66 0.71 13.53
CA TYR A 387 -1.90 0.94 12.76
C TYR A 387 -3.12 0.20 13.33
N LYS A 388 -3.22 0.13 14.66
CA LYS A 388 -4.29 -0.55 15.39
C LYS A 388 -5.70 -0.15 14.92
N LEU A 389 -6.58 -1.13 14.73
CA LEU A 389 -7.94 -0.90 14.26
C LEU A 389 -8.86 -0.39 15.37
N ARG A 390 -9.69 0.61 15.06
CA ARG A 390 -10.88 0.99 15.81
C ARG A 390 -12.10 0.86 14.90
N VAL A 391 -13.09 0.08 15.31
CA VAL A 391 -14.42 0.07 14.70
C VAL A 391 -15.52 0.36 15.73
N GLY A 392 -16.52 1.12 15.30
CA GLY A 392 -17.73 1.42 16.06
C GLY A 392 -18.85 0.41 15.80
N ARG A 393 -20.09 0.81 16.14
CA ARG A 393 -21.28 -0.02 16.01
C ARG A 393 -21.50 -0.53 14.57
N TYR A 394 -21.71 -1.85 14.47
CA TYR A 394 -22.10 -2.56 13.24
C TYR A 394 -23.57 -2.32 12.84
N HIS A 395 -23.82 -2.30 11.53
CA HIS A 395 -25.12 -2.48 10.88
C HIS A 395 -24.93 -3.11 9.49
N GLY A 396 -25.71 -4.13 9.12
CA GLY A 396 -25.63 -4.71 7.77
C GLY A 396 -26.39 -6.01 7.61
N ASN A 397 -26.22 -6.63 6.43
CA ASN A 397 -26.80 -7.94 6.09
C ASN A 397 -25.74 -9.01 5.69
N ALA A 398 -24.46 -8.69 5.81
CA ALA A 398 -23.36 -9.64 5.63
C ALA A 398 -23.01 -10.46 6.89
N GLY A 399 -23.62 -10.12 8.04
CA GLY A 399 -23.10 -10.51 9.36
C GLY A 399 -21.87 -9.67 9.77
N ASP A 400 -21.44 -9.75 11.03
CA ASP A 400 -20.31 -9.00 11.59
C ASP A 400 -19.07 -9.88 11.72
N SER A 401 -18.24 -9.86 10.69
CA SER A 401 -16.93 -10.53 10.69
C SER A 401 -15.75 -9.55 10.83
N LEU A 402 -15.97 -8.32 11.33
CA LEU A 402 -14.89 -7.34 11.54
C LEU A 402 -14.75 -6.86 13.00
N THR A 403 -15.81 -6.83 13.82
CA THR A 403 -15.71 -6.41 15.22
C THR A 403 -14.78 -7.30 16.04
N TRP A 404 -14.60 -8.57 15.68
CA TRP A 404 -13.60 -9.46 16.28
C TRP A 404 -12.13 -9.05 16.00
N HIS A 405 -11.92 -8.12 15.07
CA HIS A 405 -10.61 -7.51 14.77
C HIS A 405 -10.42 -6.14 15.45
N ASN A 406 -11.42 -5.65 16.19
CA ASN A 406 -11.36 -4.35 16.87
C ASN A 406 -10.25 -4.33 17.94
N GLY A 407 -9.50 -3.23 18.02
CA GLY A 407 -8.35 -3.07 18.91
C GLY A 407 -7.10 -3.89 18.55
N LYS A 408 -7.10 -4.64 17.44
CA LYS A 408 -5.95 -5.44 16.98
C LYS A 408 -4.97 -4.60 16.16
N GLN A 409 -3.70 -4.94 16.25
CA GLN A 409 -2.60 -4.30 15.51
C GLN A 409 -2.52 -4.88 14.09
N PHE A 410 -2.02 -4.12 13.12
CA PHE A 410 -1.85 -4.64 11.78
C PHE A 410 -0.67 -5.61 11.73
N THR A 411 -0.79 -6.69 10.96
CA THR A 411 0.20 -7.78 10.87
C THR A 411 0.44 -8.16 9.41
N THR A 412 1.69 -8.38 9.05
CA THR A 412 2.16 -8.78 7.71
C THR A 412 3.13 -9.96 7.80
N LEU A 413 3.56 -10.50 6.66
CA LEU A 413 4.45 -11.68 6.61
C LEU A 413 5.83 -11.45 7.26
N ASP A 414 6.22 -10.18 7.41
CA ASP A 414 7.52 -9.69 7.92
C ASP A 414 7.41 -8.96 9.27
N ARG A 415 6.20 -8.67 9.76
CA ARG A 415 5.96 -8.08 11.09
C ARG A 415 4.76 -8.72 11.75
N ASP A 416 5.02 -9.42 12.85
CA ASP A 416 4.04 -10.17 13.63
C ASP A 416 3.57 -9.34 14.84
N HIS A 417 2.29 -8.95 14.85
CA HIS A 417 1.66 -8.19 15.92
C HIS A 417 0.26 -8.72 16.27
N ASP A 418 -0.07 -9.95 15.88
CA ASP A 418 -1.33 -10.59 16.23
C ASP A 418 -1.26 -11.28 17.61
N VAL A 419 -2.28 -12.06 17.98
CA VAL A 419 -2.32 -12.72 19.31
C VAL A 419 -2.35 -14.24 19.22
N TYR A 420 -2.02 -14.79 18.06
CA TYR A 420 -1.79 -16.22 17.88
C TYR A 420 -0.34 -16.59 18.26
N THR A 421 -0.04 -17.88 18.39
CA THR A 421 1.30 -18.37 18.76
C THR A 421 2.30 -18.36 17.59
N GLY A 422 2.00 -17.63 16.52
CA GLY A 422 2.86 -17.44 15.36
C GLY A 422 2.08 -16.86 14.17
N ASN A 423 2.71 -15.93 13.46
CA ASN A 423 2.19 -15.08 12.40
C ASN A 423 0.98 -15.59 11.57
N CYS A 424 -0.20 -15.00 11.77
CA CYS A 424 -1.40 -15.31 11.00
C CYS A 424 -1.30 -14.94 9.50
N ALA A 425 -0.46 -13.97 9.11
CA ALA A 425 -0.24 -13.65 7.69
C ALA A 425 0.48 -14.77 6.93
N HIS A 426 1.32 -15.57 7.59
CA HIS A 426 1.96 -16.76 6.99
C HIS A 426 0.92 -17.81 6.61
N TYR A 427 -0.19 -17.90 7.34
CA TYR A 427 -1.29 -18.83 7.05
C TYR A 427 -2.31 -18.24 6.08
N GLN A 428 -2.77 -17.00 6.32
CA GLN A 428 -3.90 -16.37 5.62
C GLN A 428 -3.54 -15.48 4.42
N LYS A 429 -2.24 -15.24 4.19
CA LYS A 429 -1.66 -14.63 2.97
C LYS A 429 -2.06 -13.18 2.65
N GLY A 430 -2.81 -12.49 3.51
CA GLY A 430 -3.00 -11.04 3.45
C GLY A 430 -2.18 -10.30 4.52
N GLY A 431 -2.08 -8.97 4.41
CA GLY A 431 -1.80 -8.09 5.56
C GLY A 431 -3.13 -7.64 6.18
N TRP A 432 -3.29 -7.77 7.49
CA TRP A 432 -4.57 -7.50 8.16
C TRP A 432 -4.41 -7.24 9.66
N TRP A 433 -5.47 -6.74 10.30
CA TRP A 433 -5.59 -6.64 11.75
C TRP A 433 -5.92 -8.00 12.38
N TYR A 434 -5.04 -9.00 12.21
CA TYR A 434 -5.30 -10.37 12.66
C TYR A 434 -5.49 -10.48 14.18
N ASN A 435 -6.23 -11.51 14.58
CA ASN A 435 -6.49 -11.85 15.98
C ASN A 435 -5.92 -13.25 16.25
N SER A 436 -6.71 -14.32 16.08
CA SER A 436 -6.20 -15.70 16.17
C SER A 436 -7.01 -16.72 15.33
N CYS A 437 -7.20 -16.53 14.02
CA CYS A 437 -6.51 -15.58 13.15
C CYS A 437 -7.43 -14.54 12.49
N ALA A 438 -8.57 -14.94 11.88
CA ALA A 438 -9.56 -13.98 11.38
C ALA A 438 -11.01 -14.51 11.36
N HIS A 439 -11.96 -13.57 11.36
CA HIS A 439 -13.34 -13.79 10.89
C HIS A 439 -13.54 -13.20 9.49
N SER A 440 -12.76 -12.19 9.09
CA SER A 440 -12.69 -11.70 7.71
C SER A 440 -11.24 -11.57 7.24
N ASN A 441 -10.97 -11.98 6.00
CA ASN A 441 -9.63 -11.96 5.40
C ASN A 441 -9.67 -11.27 4.03
N LEU A 442 -10.14 -10.02 3.99
CA LEU A 442 -10.42 -9.33 2.71
C LEU A 442 -9.16 -9.08 1.87
N ASN A 443 -7.98 -9.11 2.50
CA ASN A 443 -6.67 -9.01 1.86
C ASN A 443 -6.04 -10.38 1.50
N GLY A 444 -6.77 -11.50 1.64
CA GLY A 444 -6.29 -12.85 1.32
C GLY A 444 -6.13 -13.17 -0.18
N VAL A 445 -5.93 -14.46 -0.47
CA VAL A 445 -5.83 -15.01 -1.83
C VAL A 445 -7.19 -14.99 -2.52
N TRP A 446 -7.30 -14.26 -3.63
CA TRP A 446 -8.51 -14.29 -4.45
C TRP A 446 -8.54 -15.59 -5.25
N TYR A 447 -9.56 -16.42 -5.04
CA TYR A 447 -9.73 -17.70 -5.74
C TYR A 447 -10.94 -17.65 -6.66
N ARG A 448 -10.70 -17.95 -7.95
CA ARG A 448 -11.74 -18.00 -8.97
C ARG A 448 -12.73 -19.14 -8.70
N GLY A 449 -14.03 -18.83 -8.64
CA GLY A 449 -15.10 -19.80 -8.47
C GLY A 449 -15.58 -20.04 -7.02
N GLY A 450 -15.05 -19.29 -6.05
CA GLY A 450 -15.57 -19.30 -4.68
C GLY A 450 -14.95 -20.39 -3.82
N HIS A 451 -15.33 -21.64 -4.06
CA HIS A 451 -14.74 -22.78 -3.34
C HIS A 451 -13.33 -23.06 -3.86
N TYR A 452 -12.39 -23.27 -2.93
CA TYR A 452 -10.99 -23.54 -3.22
C TYR A 452 -10.46 -24.68 -2.33
N ARG A 453 -9.24 -25.16 -2.64
CA ARG A 453 -8.54 -26.15 -1.84
C ARG A 453 -7.15 -25.61 -1.50
N SER A 454 -6.96 -25.20 -0.25
CA SER A 454 -5.67 -24.87 0.35
C SER A 454 -5.53 -25.64 1.67
N ARG A 455 -4.33 -25.67 2.24
CA ARG A 455 -4.08 -26.22 3.58
C ARG A 455 -4.67 -25.35 4.69
N TYR A 456 -4.92 -24.07 4.40
CA TYR A 456 -5.40 -23.07 5.35
C TYR A 456 -6.61 -22.32 4.78
N GLN A 457 -7.32 -21.58 5.63
CA GLN A 457 -8.37 -20.65 5.18
C GLN A 457 -7.72 -19.32 4.79
N ASP A 458 -7.16 -19.27 3.58
CA ASP A 458 -6.39 -18.14 3.04
C ASP A 458 -7.14 -17.32 1.98
N GLY A 459 -8.42 -17.61 1.72
CA GLY A 459 -9.24 -16.91 0.74
C GLY A 459 -9.64 -15.49 1.12
N VAL A 460 -10.22 -14.74 0.17
CA VAL A 460 -10.89 -13.44 0.41
C VAL A 460 -12.28 -13.69 1.02
N TYR A 461 -12.33 -14.02 2.31
CA TYR A 461 -13.56 -14.50 2.95
C TYR A 461 -14.17 -13.52 3.98
N TRP A 462 -15.45 -13.73 4.26
CA TRP A 462 -16.23 -13.13 5.34
C TRP A 462 -17.06 -14.23 6.00
N ALA A 463 -16.74 -14.58 7.26
CA ALA A 463 -17.20 -15.82 7.89
C ALA A 463 -18.72 -15.95 7.93
N GLU A 464 -19.44 -14.91 8.35
CA GLU A 464 -20.90 -14.97 8.51
C GLU A 464 -21.67 -14.94 7.18
N PHE A 465 -21.02 -14.61 6.05
CA PHE A 465 -21.68 -14.56 4.75
C PHE A 465 -21.56 -15.87 3.94
N ARG A 466 -20.35 -16.42 3.79
CA ARG A 466 -20.10 -17.65 3.01
C ARG A 466 -19.12 -18.63 3.68
N GLY A 467 -18.67 -18.35 4.91
CA GLY A 467 -17.68 -19.15 5.64
C GLY A 467 -16.24 -18.96 5.16
N GLY A 468 -15.28 -19.37 6.00
CA GLY A 468 -13.84 -19.22 5.73
C GLY A 468 -13.28 -20.07 4.58
N ALA A 469 -14.07 -20.99 4.01
CA ALA A 469 -13.69 -21.83 2.86
C ALA A 469 -14.28 -21.32 1.52
N TYR A 470 -14.55 -20.02 1.43
CA TYR A 470 -15.13 -19.38 0.24
C TYR A 470 -14.48 -18.02 -0.04
N SER A 471 -13.80 -17.89 -1.19
CA SER A 471 -13.17 -16.65 -1.64
C SER A 471 -14.14 -15.83 -2.47
N LEU A 472 -14.51 -14.65 -1.99
CA LEU A 472 -15.51 -13.77 -2.57
C LEU A 472 -15.07 -13.23 -3.94
N LYS A 473 -16.05 -12.98 -4.82
CA LYS A 473 -15.81 -12.57 -6.21
C LYS A 473 -15.38 -11.11 -6.27
N LYS A 474 -16.09 -10.22 -5.56
CA LYS A 474 -15.70 -8.82 -5.39
C LYS A 474 -15.81 -8.39 -3.94
N VAL A 475 -14.95 -7.46 -3.55
CA VAL A 475 -14.96 -6.78 -2.26
C VAL A 475 -14.60 -5.31 -2.51
N VAL A 476 -15.29 -4.40 -1.84
CA VAL A 476 -14.89 -2.99 -1.75
C VAL A 476 -14.97 -2.57 -0.28
N MET A 477 -13.89 -2.00 0.26
CA MET A 477 -13.92 -1.25 1.52
C MET A 477 -13.82 0.23 1.19
N MET A 478 -14.75 1.04 1.67
CA MET A 478 -14.80 2.47 1.40
C MET A 478 -15.29 3.27 2.61
N ILE A 479 -14.73 4.46 2.78
CA ILE A 479 -14.98 5.32 3.96
C ILE A 479 -15.59 6.65 3.56
N ARG A 480 -16.37 7.24 4.46
CA ARG A 480 -17.04 8.54 4.28
C ARG A 480 -17.18 9.25 5.63
N PRO A 481 -17.11 10.59 5.71
CA PRO A 481 -17.39 11.31 6.94
C PRO A 481 -18.74 10.94 7.55
N ASN A 482 -18.76 10.80 8.88
CA ASN A 482 -19.95 10.52 9.68
C ASN A 482 -19.99 11.40 10.94
N PRO A 483 -20.35 12.70 10.81
CA PRO A 483 -20.35 13.64 11.93
C PRO A 483 -21.48 13.40 12.94
N ASN A 484 -22.51 12.61 12.60
CA ASN A 484 -23.76 12.53 13.37
C ASN A 484 -23.77 11.42 14.43
N THR A 485 -22.66 10.72 14.67
CA THR A 485 -22.53 9.80 15.81
C THR A 485 -22.14 10.57 17.06
N PHE A 486 -23.14 11.00 17.82
CA PHE A 486 -22.96 11.24 19.25
C PHE A 486 -22.49 9.92 19.91
N HIS A 487 -21.54 10.05 20.85
CA HIS A 487 -20.90 8.93 21.56
C HIS A 487 -21.80 8.30 22.63
#